data_AF-A0A545BBL1-F1
#
_entry.id   AF-A0A545BBL1-F1
#
_cell.length_a   1.000
_cell.length_b   1.000
_cell.length_c   1.000
_cell.angle_alpha   90.00
_cell.angle_beta   90.00
_cell.angle_gamma   90.00
#
_symmetry.space_group_name_H-M   'P 1'
#
loop_
_entity.id
_entity.type
_entity.pdbx_description
1 polymer ?
#
loop_
_entity_poly.entity_id
_entity_poly.type
_entity_poly.pdbx_seq_one_letter_code
_entity_poly.pdbx_strand_id
1 'polypeptide(L)'
;MDELTPDMEMSSKEAAAYLSGPVGYTLSADFLRSLRYVGRGPLVEKRGARLVYRKATLDAFLLEHGTDPVAWYAGIWRELAEEIRDVSAATGVGGFEPLIETLETRDPEDWDPDEAK
;
A
#
# COMPACT_ATOMS: atom_id res chain seq x y z
N MET A 1 -12.04 25.54 -23.50
CA MET A 1 -11.18 25.91 -22.36
C MET A 1 -11.70 25.11 -21.21
N ASP A 2 -11.09 23.96 -20.92
CA ASP A 2 -11.42 23.21 -19.71
C ASP A 2 -10.86 24.01 -18.54
N GLU A 3 -11.76 24.42 -17.65
CA GLU A 3 -11.40 24.86 -16.31
C GLU A 3 -10.57 23.74 -15.69
N LEU A 4 -9.26 23.95 -15.57
CA LEU A 4 -8.38 23.14 -14.73
C LEU A 4 -8.86 23.34 -13.30
N THR A 5 -9.86 22.57 -12.89
CA THR A 5 -10.19 22.42 -11.48
C THR A 5 -8.90 22.02 -10.78
N PRO A 6 -8.44 22.80 -9.78
CA PRO A 6 -7.22 22.46 -9.06
C PRO A 6 -7.36 21.04 -8.53
N ASP A 7 -6.43 20.18 -8.89
CA ASP A 7 -6.41 18.80 -8.41
C ASP A 7 -6.44 18.82 -6.88
N MET A 8 -7.48 18.20 -6.32
CA MET A 8 -7.83 18.35 -4.92
C MET A 8 -6.75 17.69 -4.05
N GLU A 9 -6.13 18.49 -3.19
CA GLU A 9 -5.12 18.01 -2.24
C GLU A 9 -5.80 17.45 -0.99
N MET A 10 -5.30 16.30 -0.53
CA MET A 10 -5.83 15.54 0.60
C MET A 10 -4.71 15.14 1.55
N SER A 11 -4.97 15.24 2.85
CA SER A 11 -4.16 14.57 3.88
C SER A 11 -4.32 13.06 3.84
N SER A 12 -3.48 12.31 4.55
CA SER A 12 -3.64 10.85 4.67
C SER A 12 -5.03 10.41 5.17
N LYS A 13 -5.67 11.21 6.03
CA LYS A 13 -7.02 10.91 6.55
C LYS A 13 -8.09 11.12 5.48
N GLU A 14 -8.01 12.23 4.74
CA GLU A 14 -8.95 12.53 3.66
C GLU A 14 -8.78 11.56 2.49
N ALA A 15 -7.55 11.20 2.16
CA ALA A 15 -7.26 10.19 1.14
C ALA A 15 -7.82 8.80 1.52
N ALA A 16 -7.68 8.39 2.78
CA ALA A 16 -8.24 7.13 3.26
C ALA A 16 -9.77 7.13 3.20
N ALA A 17 -10.39 8.23 3.64
CA ALA A 17 -11.83 8.41 3.53
C ALA A 17 -12.31 8.41 2.07
N TYR A 18 -11.55 9.04 1.16
CA TYR A 18 -11.84 9.04 -0.27
C TYR A 18 -11.83 7.62 -0.84
N LEU A 19 -10.77 6.85 -0.59
CA LEU A 19 -10.63 5.48 -1.09
C LEU A 19 -11.64 4.51 -0.46
N SER A 20 -12.09 4.78 0.77
CA SER A 20 -13.11 3.99 1.46
C SER A 20 -14.43 3.93 0.68
N GLY A 21 -14.79 5.00 -0.05
CA GLY A 21 -16.03 5.05 -0.84
C GLY A 21 -16.05 4.00 -1.95
N PRO A 22 -15.11 4.03 -2.91
CA PRO A 22 -15.00 3.03 -3.97
C PRO A 22 -14.75 1.59 -3.49
N VAL A 23 -14.01 1.42 -2.38
CA VAL A 23 -13.71 0.12 -1.78
C VAL A 23 -14.93 -0.51 -1.10
N GLY A 24 -15.85 0.31 -0.57
CA GLY A 24 -17.07 -0.16 0.10
C GLY A 24 -16.90 -0.45 1.60
N TYR A 25 -15.72 -0.18 2.19
CA TYR A 25 -15.49 -0.23 3.64
C TYR A 25 -14.44 0.80 4.08
N THR A 26 -14.40 1.05 5.39
CA THR A 26 -13.54 2.09 5.98
C THR A 26 -12.08 1.68 5.95
N LEU A 27 -11.26 2.48 5.27
CA LEU A 27 -9.81 2.40 5.32
C LEU A 27 -9.24 3.41 6.33
N SER A 28 -8.18 3.01 7.03
CA SER A 28 -7.46 3.89 7.95
C SER A 28 -6.34 4.67 7.25
N ALA A 29 -5.94 5.80 7.81
CA ALA A 29 -4.77 6.54 7.33
C ALA A 29 -3.46 5.75 7.50
N ASP A 30 -3.41 4.86 8.50
CA ASP A 30 -2.26 3.99 8.73
C ASP A 30 -2.15 2.90 7.66
N PHE A 31 -3.28 2.38 7.17
CA PHE A 31 -3.30 1.47 6.03
C PHE A 31 -2.66 2.07 4.78
N LEU A 32 -2.98 3.34 4.45
CA LEU A 32 -2.33 4.04 3.33
C LEU A 32 -0.85 4.31 3.56
N ARG A 33 -0.45 4.53 4.82
CA ARG A 33 0.94 4.70 5.18
C ARG A 33 1.71 3.40 5.02
N SER A 34 1.14 2.27 5.41
CA SER A 34 1.71 0.94 5.21
C SER A 34 1.91 0.64 3.72
N LEU A 35 0.90 0.90 2.88
CA LEU A 35 1.02 0.75 1.42
C LEU A 35 2.16 1.60 0.84
N ARG A 36 2.30 2.84 1.31
CA ARG A 36 3.43 3.71 0.92
C ARG A 36 4.78 3.14 1.35
N TYR A 37 4.88 2.57 2.55
CA TYR A 37 6.13 2.00 3.05
C TYR A 37 6.61 0.81 2.22
N VAL A 38 5.68 0.02 1.70
CA VAL A 38 5.97 -1.13 0.83
C VAL A 38 5.97 -0.77 -0.66
N GLY A 39 5.91 0.52 -1.02
CA GLY A 39 5.98 0.97 -2.41
C GLY A 39 4.75 0.63 -3.27
N ARG A 40 3.65 0.18 -2.67
CA ARG A 40 2.41 -0.24 -3.35
C ARG A 40 1.23 0.70 -3.09
N GLY A 41 1.48 1.89 -2.57
CA GLY A 41 0.46 2.89 -2.31
C GLY A 41 0.28 3.90 -3.43
N PRO A 42 -0.82 4.68 -3.39
CA PRO A 42 -1.00 5.80 -4.31
C PRO A 42 0.16 6.79 -4.26
N LEU A 43 0.47 7.40 -5.41
CA LEU A 43 1.48 8.45 -5.48
C LEU A 43 1.15 9.61 -4.52
N VAL A 44 2.16 10.01 -3.77
CA VAL A 44 2.05 10.98 -2.68
C VAL A 44 3.25 11.93 -2.67
N GLU A 45 2.97 13.21 -2.49
CA GLU A 45 4.00 14.25 -2.38
C GLU A 45 4.41 14.44 -0.91
N LYS A 46 5.70 14.54 -0.65
CA LYS A 46 6.22 14.92 0.67
C LYS A 46 6.51 16.42 0.72
N ARG A 47 5.71 17.17 1.49
CA ARG A 47 5.91 18.61 1.73
C ARG A 47 6.35 18.83 3.18
N GLY A 48 7.67 18.83 3.39
CA GLY A 48 8.27 18.84 4.72
C GLY A 48 7.93 17.56 5.49
N ALA A 49 7.21 17.71 6.61
CA ALA A 49 6.72 16.58 7.40
C ALA A 49 5.34 16.04 6.95
N ARG A 50 4.67 16.72 6.01
CA ARG A 50 3.31 16.37 5.57
C ARG A 50 3.34 15.49 4.31
N LEU A 51 2.42 14.54 4.27
CA LEU A 51 2.10 13.75 3.09
C LEU A 51 0.86 14.38 2.44
N VAL A 52 0.96 14.65 1.13
CA VAL A 52 -0.10 15.26 0.33
C VAL A 52 -0.47 14.31 -0.79
N TYR A 53 -1.70 13.83 -0.75
CA TYR A 53 -2.31 13.03 -1.80
C TYR A 53 -3.09 13.93 -2.73
N ARG A 54 -3.17 13.56 -4.00
CA ARG A 54 -3.96 14.29 -4.99
C ARG A 54 -5.07 13.39 -5.47
N LYS A 55 -6.26 13.94 -5.73
CA LYS A 55 -7.39 13.16 -6.23
C LYS A 55 -7.01 12.39 -7.49
N ALA A 56 -6.33 13.03 -8.45
CA ALA A 56 -5.93 12.36 -9.68
C ALA A 56 -5.02 11.14 -9.45
N THR A 57 -4.13 11.18 -8.44
CA THR A 57 -3.26 10.04 -8.13
C THR A 57 -3.99 8.92 -7.41
N LEU A 58 -4.99 9.24 -6.59
CA LEU A 58 -5.87 8.25 -5.97
C LEU A 58 -6.76 7.56 -7.01
N ASP A 59 -7.29 8.32 -7.97
CA ASP A 59 -8.11 7.78 -9.06
C ASP A 59 -7.30 6.87 -9.97
N ALA A 60 -6.08 7.29 -10.34
CA ALA A 60 -5.17 6.47 -11.13
C ALA A 60 -4.83 5.14 -10.42
N PHE A 61 -4.59 5.21 -9.10
CA PHE A 61 -4.34 4.01 -8.30
C PHE A 61 -5.51 3.03 -8.30
N LEU A 62 -6.75 3.53 -8.12
CA LEU A 62 -7.96 2.70 -8.19
C LEU A 62 -8.17 2.10 -9.59
N LEU A 63 -7.84 2.85 -10.64
CA LEU A 63 -7.95 2.37 -12.02
C LEU A 63 -6.96 1.24 -12.32
N GLU A 64 -5.73 1.36 -11.81
CA GLU A 64 -4.65 0.39 -12.04
C GLU A 64 -4.80 -0.89 -11.19
N HIS A 65 -5.19 -0.73 -9.92
CA HIS A 65 -5.18 -1.82 -8.94
C HIS A 65 -6.58 -2.30 -8.53
N GLY A 66 -7.65 -1.67 -9.05
CA GLY A 66 -9.02 -1.97 -8.67
C GLY A 66 -9.38 -1.50 -7.26
N THR A 67 -10.51 -2.00 -6.75
CA THR A 67 -11.12 -1.57 -5.48
C THR A 67 -11.04 -2.63 -4.38
N ASP A 68 -10.13 -3.58 -4.49
CA ASP A 68 -9.92 -4.62 -3.48
C ASP A 68 -8.60 -4.38 -2.71
N PRO A 69 -8.68 -3.85 -1.47
CA PRO A 69 -7.49 -3.61 -0.66
C PRO A 69 -6.72 -4.86 -0.25
N VAL A 70 -7.35 -6.05 -0.24
CA VAL A 70 -6.63 -7.32 -0.03
C VAL A 70 -5.69 -7.56 -1.21
N ALA A 71 -6.19 -7.35 -2.43
CA ALA A 71 -5.40 -7.47 -3.66
C ALA A 71 -4.26 -6.44 -3.76
N TRP A 72 -4.40 -5.25 -3.15
CA TRP A 72 -3.32 -4.26 -3.08
C TRP A 72 -2.12 -4.75 -2.26
N TYR A 73 -2.34 -5.67 -1.32
CA TYR A 73 -1.31 -6.33 -0.51
C TYR A 73 -0.92 -7.73 -1.03
N ALA A 74 -1.76 -8.33 -1.87
CA ALA A 74 -1.51 -9.67 -2.39
C ALA A 74 -0.20 -9.68 -3.19
N GLY A 75 0.72 -10.57 -2.81
CA GLY A 75 2.03 -10.73 -3.42
C GLY A 75 3.17 -9.96 -2.72
N ILE A 76 2.89 -9.01 -1.83
CA ILE A 76 3.95 -8.23 -1.15
C ILE A 76 4.84 -9.11 -0.29
N TRP A 77 4.26 -10.04 0.46
CA TRP A 77 5.05 -10.92 1.32
C TRP A 77 5.91 -11.89 0.52
N ARG A 78 5.42 -12.35 -0.64
CA ARG A 78 6.17 -13.22 -1.56
C ARG A 78 7.31 -12.47 -2.25
N GLU A 79 7.05 -11.26 -2.74
CA GLU A 79 8.08 -10.41 -3.35
C GLU A 79 9.16 -10.02 -2.32
N LEU A 80 8.78 -9.67 -1.09
CA LEU A 80 9.73 -9.37 -0.03
C LEU A 80 10.57 -10.61 0.34
N ALA A 81 9.96 -11.79 0.37
CA ALA A 81 10.67 -13.05 0.58
C ALA A 81 11.69 -13.32 -0.54
N GLU A 82 11.33 -13.04 -1.80
CA GLU A 82 12.24 -13.13 -2.94
C GLU A 82 13.40 -12.12 -2.86
N GLU A 83 13.13 -10.86 -2.51
CA GLU A 83 14.19 -9.86 -2.34
C GLU A 83 15.19 -10.24 -1.23
N ILE A 84 14.70 -10.76 -0.10
CA ILE A 84 15.56 -11.23 1.00
C ILE A 84 16.39 -12.43 0.53
N ARG A 85 15.82 -13.34 -0.26
CA ARG A 85 16.51 -14.49 -0.85
C ARG A 85 17.63 -14.03 -1.79
N ASP A 86 17.37 -13.04 -2.63
CA ASP A 86 18.36 -12.46 -3.55
C ASP A 86 19.52 -11.78 -2.80
N VAL A 87 19.22 -11.02 -1.74
CA VAL A 87 20.24 -10.37 -0.90
C VAL A 87 21.08 -11.41 -0.15
N SER A 88 20.45 -12.44 0.41
CA SER A 88 21.12 -13.56 1.07
C SER A 88 22.10 -14.26 0.11
N ALA A 89 21.66 -14.57 -1.11
CA ALA A 89 22.48 -15.17 -2.15
C ALA A 89 23.65 -14.27 -2.59
N ALA A 90 23.40 -12.96 -2.75
CA ALA A 90 24.41 -12.00 -3.20
C ALA A 90 25.48 -11.70 -2.13
N THR A 91 25.10 -11.71 -0.85
CA THR A 91 25.99 -11.33 0.27
C THR A 91 26.63 -12.53 0.98
N GLY A 92 26.11 -13.73 0.76
CA GLY A 92 26.51 -14.94 1.49
C GLY A 92 26.07 -14.94 2.96
N VAL A 93 25.23 -13.99 3.37
CA VAL A 93 24.69 -13.89 4.74
C VAL A 93 23.48 -14.82 4.85
N GLY A 94 23.66 -15.95 5.53
CA GLY A 94 22.58 -16.89 5.82
C GLY A 94 21.74 -16.54 7.06
N GLY A 95 20.76 -17.38 7.36
CA GLY A 95 19.91 -17.27 8.57
C GLY A 95 18.56 -16.59 8.34
N PHE A 96 18.26 -16.16 7.12
CA PHE A 96 16.97 -15.57 6.76
C PHE A 96 15.88 -16.60 6.42
N GLU A 97 16.21 -17.89 6.30
CA GLU A 97 15.26 -18.93 5.87
C GLU A 97 13.96 -18.97 6.70
N PRO A 98 14.00 -18.91 8.05
CA PRO A 98 12.76 -18.90 8.85
C PRO A 98 11.89 -17.65 8.58
N LEU A 99 12.52 -16.53 8.24
CA LEU A 99 11.81 -15.29 7.89
C LEU A 99 11.21 -15.40 6.49
N ILE A 100 11.95 -15.92 5.51
CA ILE A 100 11.48 -16.16 4.13
C ILE A 100 10.27 -17.10 4.16
N GLU A 101 10.36 -18.24 4.85
CA GLU A 101 9.25 -19.20 4.99
C GLU A 101 8.00 -18.53 5.59
N THR A 102 8.18 -17.75 6.67
CA THR A 102 7.07 -17.03 7.31
C THR A 102 6.38 -16.05 6.36
N LEU A 103 7.15 -15.36 5.52
CA LEU A 103 6.63 -14.39 4.57
C LEU A 103 5.93 -15.08 3.39
N GLU A 104 6.44 -16.20 2.89
CA GLU A 104 5.82 -16.95 1.79
C GLU A 104 4.48 -17.60 2.19
N THR A 105 4.36 -18.06 3.44
CA THR A 105 3.14 -18.68 3.96
C THR A 105 2.10 -17.67 4.46
N ARG A 106 2.44 -16.38 4.51
CA ARG A 106 1.53 -15.32 4.93
C ARG A 106 0.56 -15.00 3.78
N ASP A 107 -0.38 -15.91 3.54
CA ASP A 107 -1.48 -15.67 2.60
C ASP A 107 -2.43 -14.59 3.16
N PRO A 108 -3.14 -13.84 2.29
CA PRO A 108 -4.08 -12.81 2.72
C PRO A 108 -5.30 -13.35 3.48
N GLU A 109 -5.57 -14.66 3.46
CA GLU A 109 -6.69 -15.27 4.19
C GLU A 109 -6.59 -15.04 5.72
N ASP A 110 -5.39 -14.86 6.25
CA ASP A 110 -5.15 -14.58 7.68
C ASP A 110 -5.20 -13.07 8.02
N TRP A 111 -5.48 -12.19 7.05
CA TRP A 111 -5.70 -10.76 7.33
C TRP A 111 -7.17 -10.50 7.63
N ASP A 112 -7.53 -10.48 8.91
CA ASP A 112 -8.85 -10.05 9.37
C ASP A 112 -8.92 -8.50 9.42
N PRO A 113 -9.74 -7.84 8.58
CA PRO A 113 -9.92 -6.39 8.63
C PRO A 113 -10.52 -5.90 9.97
N ASP A 114 -11.11 -6.77 10.78
CA ASP A 114 -11.62 -6.43 12.12
C ASP A 114 -10.52 -6.39 13.21
N GLU A 115 -9.33 -6.96 12.98
CA GLU A 115 -8.20 -6.84 13.93
C GLU A 115 -7.53 -5.45 13.92
N ALA A 116 -7.90 -4.58 12.99
CA ALA A 116 -7.37 -3.22 12.87
C ALA A 116 -8.15 -2.14 13.66
N LYS A 117 -9.07 -2.55 14.57
CA LYS A 117 -9.91 -1.65 15.37
C LYS A 117 -9.28 -1.22 16.70
#